data_AF-A0A7Y2NNE0-F1
#
_entry.id   AF-A0A7Y2NNE0-F1
#
_cell.length_a   1.000
_cell.length_b   1.000
_cell.length_c   1.000
_cell.angle_alpha   90.00
_cell.angle_beta   90.00
_cell.angle_gamma   90.00
#
_symmetry.space_group_name_H-M   'P 1'
#
loop_
_entity.id
_entity.type
_entity.pdbx_description
1 polymer ?
#
loop_
_entity_poly.entity_id
_entity_poly.type
_entity_poly.pdbx_seq_one_letter_code
_entity_poly.pdbx_strand_id
1 'polypeptide(L)'
;MKSVLAVIAGLIAAVVVIYGLEFLSTILFPLPEGADPTNIEWIKENSELIPTGSMIIVALAHLLGIIVGMVIAAKVAGMTMIPSYIVGILLLVGT
;
A
#
# COMPACT_ATOMS: atom_id res chain seq x y z
N MET A 1 24.42 -6.51 -6.33
CA MET A 1 23.51 -7.32 -5.48
C MET A 1 22.87 -6.53 -4.35
N LYS A 2 23.63 -5.75 -3.55
CA LYS A 2 23.06 -4.95 -2.44
C LYS A 2 21.87 -4.05 -2.84
N SER A 3 21.95 -3.37 -3.98
CA SER A 3 20.86 -2.51 -4.47
C SER A 3 19.57 -3.27 -4.78
N VAL A 4 19.67 -4.47 -5.37
CA VAL A 4 18.51 -5.33 -5.66
C VAL A 4 17.88 -5.82 -4.36
N LEU A 5 18.71 -6.27 -3.40
CA LEU A 5 18.25 -6.66 -2.08
C LEU A 5 17.58 -5.51 -1.33
N ALA A 6 18.08 -4.28 -1.48
CA ALA A 6 17.47 -3.09 -0.90
C ALA A 6 16.07 -2.81 -1.47
N VAL A 7 15.88 -2.93 -2.80
CA VAL A 7 14.56 -2.80 -3.43
C VAL A 7 13.61 -3.88 -2.92
N ILE A 8 14.03 -5.14 -2.90
CA ILE A 8 13.21 -6.26 -2.43
C ILE A 8 12.80 -6.06 -0.97
N ALA A 9 13.74 -5.70 -0.10
CA ALA A 9 13.46 -5.44 1.31
C ALA A 9 12.48 -4.27 1.50
N GLY A 10 12.62 -3.20 0.72
CA GLY A 10 11.69 -2.07 0.73
C GLY A 10 10.28 -2.46 0.28
N LEU A 11 10.15 -3.23 -0.80
CA LEU A 11 8.85 -3.71 -1.29
C LEU A 11 8.17 -4.63 -0.27
N ILE A 12 8.90 -5.57 0.33
CA ILE A 12 8.35 -6.46 1.37
C ILE A 12 7.85 -5.63 2.56
N ALA A 13 8.64 -4.66 3.02
CA ALA A 13 8.23 -3.80 4.14
C ALA A 13 6.97 -2.98 3.80
N ALA A 14 6.89 -2.43 2.59
CA ALA A 14 5.71 -1.69 2.14
C ALA A 14 4.46 -2.58 2.09
N VAL A 15 4.57 -3.77 1.50
CA VAL A 15 3.50 -4.77 1.41
C VAL A 15 2.97 -5.13 2.80
N VAL A 16 3.84 -5.40 3.77
CA VAL A 16 3.42 -5.71 5.14
C VAL A 16 2.62 -4.55 5.78
N VAL A 17 3.06 -3.31 5.57
CA VAL A 17 2.35 -2.13 6.08
C VAL A 17 0.99 -1.93 5.41
N ILE A 18 0.95 -2.04 4.08
CA ILE A 18 -0.28 -1.86 3.29
C ILE A 18 -1.32 -2.90 3.69
N TYR A 19 -0.98 -4.19 3.57
CA TYR A 19 -1.91 -5.27 3.93
C TYR A 19 -2.31 -5.22 5.41
N GLY A 20 -1.41 -4.85 6.31
CA GLY A 20 -1.73 -4.71 7.73
C GLY A 20 -2.79 -3.65 8.00
N LEU A 21 -2.69 -2.50 7.32
CA LEU A 21 -3.65 -1.40 7.47
C LEU A 21 -4.96 -1.66 6.70
N GLU A 22 -4.89 -2.28 5.53
CA GLU A 22 -6.09 -2.73 4.79
C GLU A 22 -6.88 -3.78 5.57
N PHE A 23 -6.19 -4.75 6.18
CA PHE A 23 -6.84 -5.73 7.05
C PHE A 23 -7.48 -5.07 8.27
N LEU A 24 -6.84 -4.07 8.87
CA LEU A 24 -7.46 -3.29 9.92
C LEU A 24 -8.71 -2.54 9.41
N SER A 25 -8.67 -2.04 8.17
CA SER A 25 -9.81 -1.38 7.54
C SER A 25 -11.02 -2.32 7.42
N THR A 26 -10.83 -3.58 7.02
CA THR A 26 -11.96 -4.53 6.89
C THR A 26 -12.61 -4.88 8.22
N ILE A 27 -11.85 -4.82 9.31
CA ILE A 27 -12.37 -5.02 10.68
C ILE A 27 -13.14 -3.79 11.17
N LEU A 28 -12.60 -2.59 10.95
CA LEU A 28 -13.20 -1.34 11.42
C LEU A 28 -14.39 -0.88 10.57
N PHE A 29 -14.32 -1.14 9.27
CA PHE A 29 -15.26 -0.69 8.24
C PHE A 29 -15.62 -1.85 7.31
N PRO A 30 -16.35 -2.87 7.81
CA PRO A 30 -16.75 -3.99 7.00
C PRO A 30 -17.66 -3.53 5.86
N LEU A 31 -17.44 -4.11 4.67
CA LEU A 31 -18.32 -3.94 3.53
C LEU A 31 -19.60 -4.79 3.71
N PRO A 32 -20.72 -4.41 3.08
CA PRO A 32 -21.95 -5.20 3.12
C PRO A 32 -21.76 -6.60 2.53
N GLU A 33 -22.60 -7.56 2.94
CA GLU A 33 -22.56 -8.92 2.41
C GLU A 33 -22.72 -8.92 0.89
N GLY A 34 -21.89 -9.70 0.19
CA GLY A 34 -21.88 -9.77 -1.27
C GLY A 34 -21.21 -8.60 -1.97
N ALA A 35 -20.59 -7.67 -1.22
CA ALA A 35 -19.78 -6.61 -1.80
C ALA A 35 -18.57 -7.18 -2.56
N ASP A 36 -18.35 -6.67 -3.77
CA ASP A 36 -17.15 -6.96 -4.56
C ASP A 36 -16.35 -5.68 -4.82
N PRO A 37 -15.43 -5.31 -3.91
CA PRO A 37 -14.59 -4.13 -4.05
C PRO A 37 -13.49 -4.30 -5.12
N THR A 38 -13.42 -5.43 -5.82
CA THR A 38 -12.50 -5.64 -6.95
C THR A 38 -13.19 -5.44 -8.30
N ASN A 39 -14.52 -5.38 -8.32
CA ASN A 39 -15.32 -5.18 -9.51
C ASN A 39 -15.64 -3.70 -9.73
N ILE A 40 -15.16 -3.16 -10.84
CA ILE A 40 -15.34 -1.75 -11.21
C ILE A 40 -16.80 -1.37 -11.45
N GLU A 41 -17.63 -2.30 -11.96
CA GLU A 41 -19.06 -2.07 -12.15
C GLU A 41 -19.77 -1.99 -10.79
N TRP A 42 -19.45 -2.91 -9.88
CA TRP A 42 -19.98 -2.88 -8.52
C TRP A 42 -19.63 -1.57 -7.80
N ILE A 43 -18.37 -1.13 -7.86
CA ILE A 43 -17.94 0.13 -7.24
C ILE A 43 -18.73 1.32 -7.79
N LYS A 44 -18.97 1.37 -9.11
CA LYS A 44 -19.73 2.47 -9.72
C LYS A 44 -21.17 2.53 -9.22
N GLU A 45 -21.81 1.37 -9.11
CA GLU A 45 -23.20 1.27 -8.68
C GLU A 45 -23.38 1.40 -7.15
N ASN A 46 -22.34 1.08 -6.38
CA ASN A 46 -22.41 0.94 -4.92
C ASN A 46 -21.40 1.82 -4.17
N SER A 47 -20.88 2.87 -4.81
CA SER A 47 -19.88 3.77 -4.20
C SER A 47 -20.34 4.38 -2.87
N GLU A 48 -21.64 4.63 -2.72
CA GLU A 48 -22.26 5.14 -1.48
C GLU A 48 -22.22 4.13 -0.33
N LEU A 49 -22.09 2.83 -0.63
CA LEU A 49 -22.00 1.76 0.37
C LEU A 49 -20.58 1.58 0.91
N ILE A 50 -19.57 2.18 0.26
CA ILE A 50 -18.18 2.10 0.72
C ILE A 50 -18.00 3.10 1.86
N PRO A 51 -17.65 2.64 3.09
CA PRO A 51 -17.46 3.56 4.20
C PRO A 51 -16.32 4.53 3.91
N THR A 52 -16.56 5.84 4.05
CA THR A 52 -15.53 6.87 3.86
C THR A 52 -14.31 6.63 4.75
N GLY A 53 -14.52 6.10 5.96
CA GLY A 53 -13.43 5.69 6.86
C GLY A 53 -12.51 4.63 6.25
N SER A 54 -13.07 3.65 5.51
CA SER A 54 -12.28 2.63 4.82
C SER A 54 -11.40 3.25 3.74
N MET A 55 -11.95 4.17 2.94
CA MET A 55 -11.21 4.87 1.89
C MET A 55 -10.01 5.66 2.47
N ILE A 56 -10.22 6.34 3.59
CA ILE A 56 -9.17 7.10 4.28
C ILE A 56 -8.07 6.15 4.78
N ILE A 57 -8.43 5.02 5.40
CA ILE A 57 -7.44 4.06 5.89
C ILE A 57 -6.64 3.47 4.72
N VAL A 58 -7.28 3.08 3.62
CA VAL A 58 -6.58 2.54 2.44
C VAL A 58 -5.63 3.58 1.84
N ALA A 59 -6.06 4.84 1.69
CA ALA A 59 -5.18 5.91 1.21
C ALA A 59 -3.97 6.12 2.14
N LEU A 60 -4.19 6.08 3.46
CA LEU A 60 -3.11 6.14 4.45
C LEU A 60 -2.21 4.90 4.40
N ALA A 61 -2.77 3.71 4.14
CA ALA A 61 -2.05 2.46 4.03
C ALA A 61 -1.00 2.52 2.93
N HIS A 62 -1.40 2.99 1.75
CA HIS A 62 -0.48 3.18 0.63
C HIS A 62 0.56 4.28 0.90
N LEU A 63 0.14 5.42 1.46
CA LEU A 63 1.08 6.51 1.79
C LEU A 63 2.15 6.06 2.79
N LEU A 64 1.74 5.40 3.88
CA LEU A 64 2.67 4.87 4.88
C LEU A 64 3.51 3.72 4.32
N GLY A 65 2.92 2.86 3.49
CA GLY A 65 3.63 1.80 2.78
C GLY A 65 4.76 2.33 1.92
N ILE A 66 4.50 3.37 1.12
CA ILE A 66 5.52 4.06 0.30
C ILE A 66 6.65 4.58 1.20
N ILE A 67 6.30 5.34 2.25
CA ILE A 67 7.30 5.96 3.14
C ILE A 67 8.16 4.88 3.81
N VAL A 68 7.54 3.84 4.38
CA VAL A 68 8.26 2.75 5.06
C VAL A 68 9.12 1.98 4.06
N GLY A 69 8.59 1.63 2.89
CA GLY A 69 9.35 0.92 1.86
C GLY A 69 10.57 1.70 1.39
N MET A 70 10.41 3.00 1.14
CA MET A 70 11.49 3.90 0.76
C MET A 70 12.56 4.01 1.85
N VAL A 71 12.16 4.12 3.12
CA VAL A 71 13.08 4.20 4.27
C VAL A 71 13.87 2.91 4.44
N ILE A 72 13.21 1.75 4.34
CA ILE A 72 13.87 0.44 4.44
C ILE A 72 14.84 0.23 3.28
N ALA A 73 14.44 0.55 2.04
CA ALA A 73 15.31 0.47 0.89
C ALA A 73 16.55 1.38 1.02
N ALA A 74 16.37 2.62 1.49
CA ALA A 74 17.50 3.53 1.75
C ALA A 74 18.47 2.97 2.79
N LYS A 75 17.95 2.44 3.91
CA LYS A 75 18.75 1.86 4.99
C LYS A 75 19.57 0.64 4.52
N VAL A 76 18.98 -0.23 3.68
CA VAL A 76 19.66 -1.42 3.17
C VAL A 76 20.67 -1.06 2.07
N ALA A 77 20.40 -0.03 1.28
CA ALA A 77 21.27 0.43 0.20
C ALA A 77 22.55 1.12 0.70
N GLY A 78 22.52 1.75 1.87
CA GLY A 78 23.67 2.41 2.49
C GLY A 78 23.98 3.78 1.86
N MET A 79 24.89 3.83 0.89
CA MET A 79 25.39 5.10 0.34
C MET A 79 24.55 5.67 -0.82
N THR A 80 23.70 4.87 -1.45
CA THR A 80 22.91 5.29 -2.61
C THR A 80 21.43 5.33 -2.31
N MET A 81 20.76 6.41 -2.76
CA MET A 81 19.31 6.57 -2.65
C MET A 81 18.53 5.98 -3.83
N ILE A 82 19.22 5.46 -4.86
CA ILE A 82 18.57 4.91 -6.06
C ILE A 82 17.54 3.82 -5.71
N PRO A 83 17.83 2.83 -4.84
CA PRO A 83 16.85 1.82 -4.45
C PRO A 83 15.60 2.39 -3.78
N SER A 84 15.76 3.47 -2.99
CA SER A 84 14.65 4.16 -2.34
C SER A 84 13.70 4.79 -3.37
N TYR A 85 14.25 5.50 -4.37
CA TYR A 85 13.43 6.09 -5.44
C TYR A 85 12.77 5.05 -6.32
N ILE A 86 13.44 3.94 -6.61
CA ILE A 86 12.82 2.82 -7.35
C ILE A 86 11.60 2.29 -6.60
N VAL A 87 11.72 2.04 -5.29
CA VAL A 87 10.60 1.58 -4.46
C VAL A 87 9.48 2.61 -4.45
N GLY A 88 9.80 3.89 -4.26
CA GLY A 88 8.81 4.98 -4.27
C GLY A 88 8.04 5.07 -5.60
N ILE A 89 8.74 5.05 -6.73
CA ILE A 89 8.11 5.11 -8.07
C ILE A 89 7.23 3.89 -8.32
N LEU A 90 7.73 2.69 -8.01
CA LEU A 90 6.97 1.45 -8.22
C LEU A 90 5.67 1.44 -7.42
N LEU A 91 5.72 1.87 -6.16
CA LEU A 91 4.55 1.92 -5.29
C LEU A 91 3.59 3.05 -5.66
N LEU A 92 4.08 4.22 -6.09
CA LEU A 92 3.24 5.31 -6.59
C LEU A 92 2.48 4.93 -7.86
N VAL A 93 3.08 4.13 -8.75
CA VAL A 93 2.41 3.63 -9.96
C VAL A 93 1.37 2.55 -9.63
N GLY A 94 1.58 1.80 -8.55
CA GLY A 94 0.69 0.72 -8.10
C GLY A 94 -0.37 1.12 -7.07
N THR A 95 -0.46 2.40 -6.70
CA THR A 95 -1.45 2.96 -5.77
C THR A 95 -2.53 3.68 -6.54
#